data_AF-A0A954NPQ1-F1
#
_entry.id   AF-A0A954NPQ1-F1
#
_cell.length_a   1.000
_cell.length_b   1.000
_cell.length_c   1.000
_cell.angle_alpha   90.00
_cell.angle_beta   90.00
_cell.angle_gamma   90.00
#
_symmetry.space_group_name_H-M   'P 1'
#
loop_
_entity.id
_entity.type
_entity.pdbx_description
1 polymer ?
#
loop_
_entity_poly.entity_id
_entity_poly.type
_entity_poly.pdbx_seq_one_letter_code
_entity_poly.pdbx_strand_id
1 'polypeptide(L)'
;DINADAINRFAVDLSDSGRSARTVQKHLTAIKSFTKWLTSTGKLLSDPLLTVSKPNPNKDRRLERRMLLHEEWDWLRTVTLS
;
A
#
# COMPACT_ATOMS: atom_id res chain seq x y z
N ASP A 1 -12.69 18.93 -4.65
CA ASP A 1 -12.71 18.84 -3.18
C ASP A 1 -12.22 17.47 -2.73
N ILE A 2 -11.56 17.35 -1.58
CA ILE A 2 -11.06 16.05 -1.06
C ILE A 2 -12.18 15.40 -0.25
N ASN A 3 -12.72 14.26 -0.70
CA ASN A 3 -13.77 13.53 0.01
C ASN A 3 -13.54 12.01 0.02
N ALA A 4 -14.21 11.34 0.96
CA ALA A 4 -14.05 9.90 1.18
C ALA A 4 -14.48 9.06 -0.04
N ASP A 5 -15.54 9.44 -0.76
CA ASP A 5 -16.06 8.66 -1.89
C ASP A 5 -15.09 8.64 -3.07
N ALA A 6 -14.42 9.74 -3.34
CA ALA A 6 -13.39 9.81 -4.39
C ALA A 6 -12.19 8.94 -4.04
N ILE A 7 -11.77 8.94 -2.77
CA ILE A 7 -10.63 8.12 -2.31
C ILE A 7 -10.99 6.64 -2.28
N ASN A 8 -12.22 6.29 -1.90
CA ASN A 8 -12.70 4.91 -1.96
C ASN A 8 -12.76 4.40 -3.40
N ARG A 9 -13.29 5.19 -4.34
CA ARG A 9 -13.27 4.85 -5.78
C ARG A 9 -11.86 4.66 -6.30
N PHE A 10 -10.96 5.58 -5.99
CA PHE A 10 -9.54 5.44 -6.34
C PHE A 10 -8.91 4.14 -5.80
N ALA A 11 -9.25 3.74 -4.57
CA ALA A 11 -8.76 2.48 -4.00
C ALA A 11 -9.28 1.24 -4.75
N VAL A 12 -10.55 1.28 -5.19
CA VAL A 12 -11.16 0.24 -6.03
C VAL A 12 -10.49 0.20 -7.40
N ASP A 13 -10.36 1.33 -8.10
CA ASP A 13 -9.71 1.41 -9.41
C ASP A 13 -8.28 0.86 -9.38
N LEU A 14 -7.54 1.17 -8.32
CA LEU A 14 -6.18 0.69 -8.14
C LEU A 14 -6.14 -0.82 -7.92
N SER A 15 -7.10 -1.38 -7.18
CA SER A 15 -7.27 -2.82 -7.03
C SER A 15 -7.63 -3.50 -8.35
N ASP A 16 -8.58 -2.94 -9.09
CA ASP A 16 -9.08 -3.47 -10.37
C ASP A 16 -8.00 -3.43 -11.47
N SER A 17 -7.07 -2.49 -11.39
CA SER A 17 -5.85 -2.47 -12.23
C SER A 17 -4.81 -3.55 -11.86
N GLY A 18 -5.14 -4.47 -10.94
CA GLY A 18 -4.31 -5.60 -10.55
C GLY A 18 -3.24 -5.29 -9.50
N ARG A 19 -3.22 -4.08 -8.91
CA ARG A 19 -2.24 -3.73 -7.88
C ARG A 19 -2.48 -4.53 -6.61
N SER A 20 -1.39 -4.87 -5.92
CA SER A 20 -1.47 -5.59 -4.64
C SER A 20 -2.15 -4.76 -3.56
N ALA A 21 -2.81 -5.41 -2.60
CA ALA A 21 -3.37 -4.74 -1.42
C ALA A 21 -2.34 -3.88 -0.66
N ARG A 22 -1.06 -4.29 -0.67
CA ARG A 22 0.06 -3.51 -0.11
C ARG A 22 0.27 -2.19 -0.85
N THR A 23 0.14 -2.18 -2.17
CA THR A 23 0.26 -0.96 -2.98
C THR A 23 -0.88 0.00 -2.65
N VAL A 24 -2.13 -0.49 -2.66
CA VAL A 24 -3.31 0.30 -2.31
C VAL A 24 -3.16 0.90 -0.90
N GLN A 25 -2.75 0.09 0.07
CA GLN A 25 -2.52 0.55 1.43
C GLN A 25 -1.45 1.66 1.52
N LYS A 26 -0.35 1.56 0.75
CA LYS A 26 0.68 2.60 0.71
C LYS A 26 0.13 3.94 0.22
N HIS A 27 -0.64 3.94 -0.87
CA HIS A 27 -1.26 5.16 -1.37
C HIS A 27 -2.23 5.77 -0.35
N LEU A 28 -3.13 4.96 0.22
CA LEU A 28 -4.08 5.46 1.24
C LEU A 28 -3.37 5.98 2.49
N THR A 29 -2.24 5.37 2.88
CA THR A 29 -1.44 5.85 4.01
C THR A 29 -0.83 7.22 3.71
N ALA A 30 -0.27 7.42 2.52
CA ALA A 30 0.27 8.72 2.11
C ALA A 30 -0.83 9.80 2.08
N ILE A 31 -1.97 9.50 1.46
CA ILE A 31 -3.10 10.44 1.36
C ILE A 31 -3.63 10.82 2.75
N LYS A 32 -3.87 9.83 3.63
CA LYS A 32 -4.33 10.11 5.01
C LYS A 32 -3.30 10.89 5.82
N SER A 33 -1.99 10.64 5.62
CA SER A 33 -0.95 11.42 6.29
C SER A 33 -0.94 12.88 5.84
N PHE A 34 -1.23 13.12 4.56
CA PHE A 34 -1.35 14.46 4.00
C PHE A 34 -2.59 15.20 4.53
N THR A 35 -3.78 14.57 4.56
CA THR A 35 -4.98 15.23 5.10
C THR A 35 -4.88 15.48 6.60
N LYS A 36 -4.23 14.56 7.33
CA LYS A 36 -3.87 14.79 8.73
C LYS A 36 -2.91 15.97 8.92
N TRP A 37 -1.92 16.13 8.03
CA TRP A 37 -1.03 17.29 8.09
C TRP A 37 -1.79 18.59 7.81
N LEU A 38 -2.68 18.61 6.82
CA LEU A 38 -3.51 19.77 6.50
C LEU A 38 -4.40 20.20 7.68
N THR A 39 -5.00 19.26 8.39
CA THR A 39 -5.81 19.58 9.58
C THR A 39 -4.95 20.06 10.74
N SER A 40 -3.80 19.40 10.99
CA SER A 40 -2.89 19.81 12.07
C SER A 40 -2.29 21.21 11.88
N THR A 41 -2.19 21.67 10.63
CA THR A 41 -1.66 22.99 10.27
C THR A 41 -2.76 24.04 10.06
N GLY A 42 -4.02 23.70 10.36
CA GLY A 42 -5.16 24.60 10.23
C GLY A 42 -5.54 24.95 8.78
N LYS A 43 -5.05 24.18 7.79
CA LYS A 43 -5.45 24.34 6.37
C LYS A 43 -6.82 23.72 6.10
N LEU A 44 -7.22 22.75 6.91
CA LEU A 44 -8.56 22.16 6.92
C LEU A 44 -9.13 22.20 8.34
N LEU A 45 -10.44 22.41 8.44
CA LEU A 45 -11.15 22.42 9.73
C LEU A 45 -11.28 21.00 10.35
N SER A 46 -11.37 19.97 9.51
CA SER A 46 -11.49 18.57 9.93
C SER A 46 -10.93 17.63 8.88
N ASP A 47 -10.60 16.39 9.25
CA ASP A 47 -10.01 15.41 8.32
C ASP A 47 -11.12 14.75 7.49
N PRO A 48 -11.21 15.05 6.18
CA PRO A 48 -12.28 14.51 5.34
C PRO A 48 -12.17 13.00 5.11
N LEU A 49 -11.03 12.38 5.44
CA LEU A 49 -10.75 10.97 5.18
C LEU A 49 -10.72 10.12 6.45
N LEU A 50 -11.28 10.64 7.55
CA LEU A 50 -11.31 9.93 8.84
C LEU A 50 -11.91 8.53 8.70
N THR A 51 -13.00 8.41 7.95
CA THR A 51 -13.78 7.16 7.74
C THR A 51 -13.17 6.21 6.71
N VAL A 52 -12.22 6.66 5.88
CA VAL A 52 -11.61 5.82 4.85
C VAL A 52 -10.77 4.72 5.49
N SER A 53 -11.11 3.48 5.20
CA SER A 53 -10.43 2.30 5.72
C SER A 53 -9.35 1.80 4.76
N LYS A 54 -8.24 1.33 5.32
CA LYS A 54 -7.12 0.78 4.54
C LYS A 54 -7.32 -0.73 4.37
N PRO A 55 -7.02 -1.31 3.19
CA PRO A 55 -7.05 -2.75 3.01
C PRO A 55 -5.97 -3.42 3.87
N ASN A 56 -6.23 -4.67 4.28
CA ASN A 56 -5.27 -5.50 4.98
C ASN A 56 -4.34 -6.19 3.97
N PRO A 57 -3.04 -5.84 3.90
CA PRO A 57 -2.11 -6.42 2.94
C PRO A 57 -1.84 -7.91 3.21
N ASN A 58 -2.06 -8.39 4.44
CA ASN A 58 -1.86 -9.80 4.79
C ASN A 58 -2.92 -10.71 4.18
N LYS A 59 -4.10 -10.17 3.83
CA LYS A 59 -5.17 -10.92 3.16
C LYS A 59 -4.80 -11.30 1.72
N ASP A 60 -3.91 -10.55 1.10
CA ASP A 60 -3.41 -10.74 -0.28
C ASP A 60 -1.87 -10.74 -0.27
N ARG A 61 -1.27 -11.57 0.60
CA ARG A 61 0.18 -11.69 0.67
C ARG A 61 0.69 -12.50 -0.54
N ARG A 62 1.04 -11.81 -1.62
CA ARG A 62 1.49 -12.44 -2.89
C ARG A 62 2.94 -12.93 -2.90
N LEU A 63 3.81 -12.32 -2.09
CA LEU A 63 5.23 -12.66 -2.01
C LEU A 63 5.62 -12.83 -0.56
N GLU A 64 6.17 -13.99 -0.23
CA GLU A 64 6.74 -14.28 1.07
C GLU A 64 8.26 -14.26 0.95
N ARG A 65 8.89 -13.31 1.65
CA ARG A 65 10.34 -13.28 1.75
C ARG A 65 10.77 -14.35 2.74
N ARG A 66 11.38 -15.41 2.24
CA ARG A 66 12.01 -16.47 3.04
C ARG A 66 13.53 -16.35 2.93
N MET A 67 14.24 -16.77 3.99
CA MET A 67 15.69 -16.97 3.91
C MET A 67 16.01 -18.08 2.91
N LEU A 68 17.09 -17.89 2.15
CA LEU A 68 17.63 -18.95 1.30
C LEU A 68 18.24 -20.03 2.19
N LEU A 69 17.79 -21.28 2.04
CA LEU A 69 18.36 -22.41 2.77
C LEU A 69 19.70 -22.79 2.16
N HIS A 70 20.58 -23.40 2.95
CA HIS A 70 21.92 -23.81 2.51
C HIS A 70 21.89 -24.64 1.21
N GLU A 71 20.93 -25.56 1.09
CA GLU A 71 20.73 -26.42 -0.08
C GLU A 71 20.40 -25.64 -1.37
N GLU A 72 19.84 -24.44 -1.24
CA GLU A 72 19.42 -23.59 -2.36
C GLU A 72 20.54 -22.66 -2.86
N TRP A 73 21.73 -22.69 -2.23
CA TRP A 73 22.87 -21.84 -2.62
C TRP A 73 23.40 -22.19 -4.00
N ASP A 74 23.25 -23.44 -4.42
CA ASP A 74 23.70 -23.90 -5.73
C ASP A 74 22.99 -23.17 -6.87
N TRP A 75 21.70 -22.85 -6.70
CA TRP A 75 20.95 -22.07 -7.68
C TRP A 75 21.56 -20.68 -7.89
N LEU A 76 22.02 -20.03 -6.81
CA LEU A 76 22.71 -18.74 -6.91
C LEU A 76 24.05 -18.86 -7.63
N ARG A 77 24.82 -19.92 -7.34
CA ARG A 77 26.11 -20.16 -8.00
C ARG A 77 25.94 -20.35 -9.50
N THR A 78 24.93 -21.10 -9.93
CA THR A 78 24.64 -21.31 -11.36
C THR A 78 24.29 -20.01 -12.07
N VAL A 79 23.42 -19.18 -11.49
CA VAL A 79 22.91 -17.96 -12.15
C VAL A 79 23.94 -16.82 -12.15
N THR A 80 24.85 -16.75 -11.18
CA THR A 80 25.80 -15.64 -11.04
C THR A 80 27.18 -15.89 -11.66
N LEU A 81 27.54 -17.15 -11.94
CA LEU A 81 28.80 -17.52 -12.62
C LEU A 81 28.65 -17.72 -14.14
N SER A 82 27.49 -17.38 -14.70
CA SER A 82 27.20 -17.33 -16.15
C SER A 82 27.56 -15.96 -16.73
#